data_AF-A0ABF7QJ32-F1
#
_entry.id   AF-A0ABF7QJ32-F1
#
_cell.length_a   1.000
_cell.length_b   1.000
_cell.length_c   1.000
_cell.angle_alpha   90.00
_cell.angle_beta   90.00
_cell.angle_gamma   90.00
#
_symmetry.space_group_name_H-M   'P 1'
#
loop_
_entity.id
_entity.type
_entity.pdbx_description
1 polymer ?
#
loop_
_entity_poly.entity_id
_entity_poly.type
_entity_poly.pdbx_seq_one_letter_code
_entity_poly.pdbx_strand_id
1 'polypeptide(L)'
;MLKFLLTLSLGVFCVSPLQAGELTPATKSCLSGEKQGHCERWVKDYKTAMEQAQKGDHGAQVTVAFCLSTGCHGAVTIDRVASCSWHLVIANSGAATVLDSSNLRNTCRPMTPAEKDQARALSSDLVKKIYKRSMITTDQM
;
A
#
# COMPACT_ATOMS: atom_id res chain seq x y z
N MET A 1 50.01 -44.13 -2.57
CA MET A 1 49.77 -42.73 -2.15
C MET A 1 48.42 -42.30 -2.70
N LEU A 2 47.41 -42.23 -1.83
CA LEU A 2 46.00 -42.03 -2.17
C LEU A 2 45.69 -40.52 -2.17
N LYS A 3 45.30 -39.98 -3.33
CA LYS A 3 44.93 -38.57 -3.52
C LYS A 3 43.48 -38.37 -3.09
N PHE A 4 43.25 -37.72 -1.95
CA PHE A 4 41.92 -37.27 -1.54
C PHE A 4 41.60 -35.93 -2.21
N LEU A 5 40.57 -35.92 -3.05
CA LEU A 5 40.02 -34.71 -3.65
C LEU A 5 39.03 -34.06 -2.66
N LEU A 6 39.33 -32.82 -2.27
CA LEU A 6 38.45 -31.94 -1.50
C LEU A 6 37.25 -31.54 -2.36
N THR A 7 36.04 -31.85 -1.90
CA THR A 7 34.79 -31.29 -2.42
C THR A 7 34.24 -30.30 -1.39
N LEU A 8 34.37 -29.01 -1.68
CA LEU A 8 33.76 -27.90 -0.94
C LEU A 8 32.36 -27.69 -1.53
N SER A 9 31.32 -28.19 -0.87
CA SER A 9 29.93 -27.87 -1.19
C SER A 9 29.54 -26.56 -0.51
N LEU A 10 29.71 -25.44 -1.22
CA LEU A 10 29.07 -24.18 -0.87
C LEU A 10 27.57 -24.29 -1.20
N GLY A 11 26.78 -24.68 -0.20
CA GLY A 11 25.34 -24.59 -0.26
C GLY A 11 24.92 -23.12 -0.28
N VAL A 12 24.59 -22.61 -1.46
CA VAL A 12 23.94 -21.31 -1.62
C VAL A 12 22.53 -21.42 -1.05
N PHE A 13 22.32 -20.90 0.16
CA PHE A 13 20.98 -20.59 0.63
C PHE A 13 20.46 -19.43 -0.22
N CYS A 14 19.68 -19.74 -1.26
CA CYS A 14 18.84 -18.77 -1.93
C CYS A 14 17.77 -18.30 -0.93
N VAL A 15 18.11 -17.35 -0.07
CA VAL A 15 17.11 -16.55 0.61
C VAL A 15 16.50 -15.69 -0.49
N SER A 16 15.34 -16.10 -1.01
CA SER A 16 14.57 -15.24 -1.89
C SER A 16 14.40 -13.90 -1.16
N PRO A 17 14.78 -12.76 -1.75
CA PRO A 17 14.38 -11.50 -1.18
C PRO A 17 12.85 -11.55 -1.13
N LEU A 18 12.30 -11.42 0.08
CA LEU A 18 10.89 -11.12 0.26
C LEU A 18 10.68 -9.85 -0.58
N GLN A 19 10.15 -10.00 -1.79
CA GLN A 19 9.86 -8.86 -2.64
C GLN A 19 8.88 -8.04 -1.82
N ALA A 20 9.38 -6.93 -1.26
CA ALA A 20 8.56 -5.81 -0.84
C ALA A 20 7.64 -5.59 -2.03
N GLY A 21 6.39 -6.04 -1.91
CA GLY A 21 5.49 -6.15 -3.03
C GLY A 21 5.52 -4.81 -3.73
N GLU A 22 6.05 -4.77 -4.95
CA GLU A 22 5.76 -3.65 -5.82
C GLU A 22 4.24 -3.54 -5.75
N LEU A 23 3.74 -2.37 -5.36
CA LEU A 23 2.33 -2.04 -5.46
C LEU A 23 2.03 -2.13 -6.96
N THR A 24 1.75 -3.35 -7.44
CA THR A 24 1.31 -3.63 -8.79
C THR A 24 0.16 -2.67 -9.04
N PRO A 25 0.02 -2.12 -10.27
CA PRO A 25 -0.99 -1.11 -10.50
C PRO A 25 -2.33 -1.69 -10.06
N ALA A 26 -2.87 -1.16 -8.96
CA ALA A 26 -4.15 -1.63 -8.44
C ALA A 26 -5.27 -1.35 -9.45
N THR A 27 -4.98 -0.64 -10.54
CA THR A 27 -5.91 -0.34 -11.62
C THR A 27 -6.30 -1.59 -12.42
N LYS A 28 -7.59 -1.70 -12.75
CA LYS A 28 -8.15 -2.75 -13.61
C LYS A 28 -8.39 -2.24 -15.03
N SER A 29 -8.51 -3.16 -15.97
CA SER A 29 -9.09 -2.87 -17.28
C SER A 29 -10.59 -2.60 -17.14
N CYS A 30 -11.08 -1.53 -17.78
CA CYS A 30 -12.48 -1.17 -17.77
C CYS A 30 -13.26 -2.03 -18.77
N LEU A 31 -14.42 -2.54 -18.35
CA LEU A 31 -15.33 -3.26 -19.24
C LEU A 31 -16.01 -2.29 -20.20
N SER A 32 -16.22 -2.74 -21.44
CA SER A 32 -16.95 -1.97 -22.44
C SER A 32 -18.42 -1.80 -22.04
N GLY A 33 -18.99 -0.63 -22.35
CA GLY A 33 -20.38 -0.30 -22.07
C GLY A 33 -20.56 1.13 -21.55
N GLU A 34 -21.78 1.45 -21.10
CA GLU A 34 -22.16 2.83 -20.71
C GLU A 34 -21.26 3.45 -19.62
N LYS A 35 -20.67 2.64 -18.75
CA LYS A 35 -19.82 3.09 -17.64
C LYS A 35 -18.32 3.11 -17.95
N GLN A 36 -17.93 2.72 -19.17
CA GLN A 36 -16.51 2.59 -19.55
C GLN A 36 -15.74 3.90 -19.36
N GLY A 37 -16.24 5.00 -19.93
CA GLY A 37 -15.56 6.30 -19.82
C GLY A 37 -15.44 6.83 -18.38
N HIS A 38 -16.37 6.46 -17.49
CA HIS A 38 -16.28 6.80 -16.08
C HIS A 38 -15.19 5.98 -15.37
N CYS A 39 -15.11 4.67 -15.63
CA CYS A 39 -14.05 3.82 -15.11
C CYS A 39 -12.66 4.29 -15.60
N GLU A 40 -12.52 4.60 -16.88
CA GLU A 40 -11.23 5.04 -17.47
C GLU A 40 -10.75 6.36 -16.86
N ARG A 41 -11.68 7.28 -16.57
CA ARG A 41 -11.38 8.50 -15.82
C ARG A 41 -10.81 8.17 -14.43
N TRP A 42 -11.47 7.29 -13.69
CA TRP A 42 -10.98 6.86 -12.37
C TRP A 42 -9.64 6.13 -12.41
N VAL A 43 -9.36 5.35 -13.47
CA VAL A 43 -8.03 4.74 -13.69
C VAL A 43 -6.97 5.83 -13.82
N LYS A 44 -7.25 6.88 -14.61
CA LYS A 44 -6.33 8.01 -14.79
C LYS A 44 -6.15 8.79 -13.48
N ASP A 45 -7.25 9.15 -12.82
CA ASP A 45 -7.23 9.94 -11.59
C ASP A 45 -6.50 9.20 -10.47
N TYR A 46 -6.70 7.89 -10.33
CA TYR A 46 -5.97 7.07 -9.36
C TYR A 46 -4.46 7.03 -9.64
N LYS A 47 -4.04 6.91 -10.91
CA LYS A 47 -2.62 6.94 -11.27
C LYS A 47 -1.98 8.28 -10.90
N THR A 48 -2.64 9.38 -11.24
CA THR A 48 -2.18 10.72 -10.86
C THR A 48 -2.15 10.89 -9.33
N ALA A 49 -3.16 10.41 -8.62
CA ALA A 49 -3.18 10.43 -7.16
C ALA A 49 -2.03 9.60 -6.56
N MET A 50 -1.73 8.41 -7.09
CA MET A 50 -0.60 7.60 -6.62
C MET A 50 0.74 8.33 -6.76
N GLU A 51 0.97 9.03 -7.87
CA GLU A 51 2.19 9.80 -8.08
C GLU A 51 2.33 10.98 -7.11
N GLN A 52 1.24 11.70 -6.84
CA GLN A 52 1.24 12.84 -5.91
C GLN A 52 1.25 12.38 -4.44
N ALA A 53 0.57 11.30 -4.11
CA ALA A 53 0.56 10.71 -2.78
C ALA A 53 1.98 10.32 -2.32
N GLN A 54 2.79 9.79 -3.25
CA GLN A 54 4.21 9.48 -3.02
C GLN A 54 5.09 10.72 -2.82
N LYS A 55 4.61 11.91 -3.19
CA LYS A 55 5.27 13.20 -2.92
C LYS A 55 4.77 13.86 -1.64
N GLY A 56 3.85 13.23 -0.91
CA GLY A 56 3.32 13.76 0.34
C GLY A 56 2.03 14.58 0.20
N ASP A 57 1.41 14.62 -0.99
CA ASP A 57 0.14 15.33 -1.16
C ASP A 57 -0.99 14.64 -0.39
N HIS A 58 -1.56 15.33 0.60
CA HIS A 58 -2.58 14.79 1.50
C HIS A 58 -3.86 14.39 0.77
N GLY A 59 -4.39 15.22 -0.13
CA GLY A 59 -5.61 14.93 -0.88
C GLY A 59 -5.46 13.72 -1.81
N ALA A 60 -4.27 13.56 -2.40
CA ALA A 60 -3.92 12.40 -3.20
C ALA A 60 -3.82 11.13 -2.34
N GLN A 61 -3.22 11.20 -1.14
CA GLN A 61 -3.20 10.08 -0.21
C GLN A 61 -4.61 9.64 0.20
N VAL A 62 -5.51 10.59 0.46
CA VAL A 62 -6.93 10.31 0.75
C VAL A 62 -7.60 9.61 -0.43
N THR A 63 -7.39 10.10 -1.66
CA THR A 63 -7.93 9.48 -2.89
C THR A 63 -7.44 8.04 -3.06
N VAL A 64 -6.15 7.80 -2.84
CA VAL A 64 -5.56 6.46 -2.92
C VAL A 64 -6.18 5.51 -1.89
N ALA A 65 -6.22 5.93 -0.62
CA ALA A 65 -6.82 5.13 0.45
C ALA A 65 -8.30 4.81 0.15
N PHE A 66 -9.06 5.80 -0.34
CA PHE A 66 -10.45 5.65 -0.73
C PHE A 66 -10.64 4.65 -1.88
N CYS A 67 -9.84 4.76 -2.96
CA CYS A 67 -9.98 3.85 -4.10
C CYS A 67 -9.59 2.41 -3.77
N LEU A 68 -8.58 2.20 -2.93
CA LEU A 68 -8.22 0.86 -2.44
C LEU A 68 -9.31 0.25 -1.55
N SER A 69 -10.16 1.07 -0.93
CA SER A 69 -11.31 0.61 -0.14
C SER A 69 -12.54 0.32 -1.01
N THR A 70 -12.86 1.20 -1.96
CA THR A 70 -14.13 1.19 -2.69
C THR A 70 -14.06 0.59 -4.10
N GLY A 71 -12.84 0.47 -4.64
CA GLY A 71 -12.58 0.05 -6.00
C GLY A 71 -12.86 1.11 -7.06
N CYS A 72 -13.20 2.34 -6.68
CA CYS A 72 -13.42 3.50 -7.57
C CYS A 72 -14.16 3.13 -8.87
N HIS A 73 -15.39 2.62 -8.72
CA HIS A 73 -16.26 2.19 -9.83
C HIS A 73 -15.67 1.08 -10.72
N GLY A 74 -14.91 0.18 -10.12
CA GLY A 74 -14.27 -0.94 -10.83
C GLY A 74 -12.94 -0.55 -11.49
N ALA A 75 -12.51 0.70 -11.37
CA ALA A 75 -11.21 1.15 -11.84
C ALA A 75 -10.06 0.57 -11.02
N VAL A 76 -10.28 0.24 -9.74
CA VAL A 76 -9.25 -0.20 -8.80
C VAL A 76 -9.65 -1.53 -8.14
N THR A 77 -8.69 -2.43 -7.97
CA THR A 77 -8.81 -3.64 -7.14
C THR A 77 -8.89 -3.22 -5.68
N ILE A 78 -9.94 -3.67 -5.01
CA ILE A 78 -10.10 -3.43 -3.57
C ILE A 78 -8.99 -4.19 -2.86
N ASP A 79 -8.18 -3.46 -2.11
CA ASP A 79 -7.16 -3.96 -1.20
C ASP A 79 -7.29 -3.19 0.12
N ARG A 80 -7.97 -3.82 1.08
CA ARG A 80 -8.27 -3.19 2.35
C ARG A 80 -7.01 -2.97 3.18
N VAL A 81 -6.05 -3.90 3.16
CA VAL A 81 -4.78 -3.79 3.89
C VAL A 81 -4.00 -2.59 3.36
N ALA A 82 -3.89 -2.43 2.05
CA ALA A 82 -3.26 -1.26 1.44
C ALA A 82 -4.05 0.04 1.72
N SER A 83 -5.38 -0.01 1.74
CA SER A 83 -6.20 1.15 2.13
C SER A 83 -5.90 1.59 3.58
N CYS A 84 -5.85 0.64 4.53
CA CYS A 84 -5.49 0.92 5.91
C CYS A 84 -4.06 1.46 6.04
N SER A 85 -3.10 0.91 5.27
CA SER A 85 -1.72 1.41 5.30
C SER A 85 -1.62 2.87 4.83
N TRP A 86 -2.37 3.27 3.80
CA TRP A 86 -2.44 4.67 3.39
C TRP A 86 -3.14 5.58 4.42
N HIS A 87 -4.15 5.10 5.13
CA HIS A 87 -4.70 5.87 6.26
C HIS A 87 -3.68 6.08 7.39
N LEU A 88 -2.79 5.12 7.65
CA LEU A 88 -1.69 5.29 8.61
C LEU A 88 -0.64 6.30 8.10
N VAL A 89 -0.37 6.33 6.80
CA VAL A 89 0.48 7.35 6.16
C VAL A 89 -0.14 8.74 6.35
N ILE A 90 -1.46 8.89 6.12
CA ILE A 90 -2.18 10.15 6.32
C ILE A 90 -2.11 10.59 7.78
N ALA A 91 -2.34 9.69 8.73
CA ALA A 91 -2.20 9.99 10.16
C ALA A 91 -0.78 10.46 10.53
N ASN A 92 0.23 10.02 9.77
CA ASN A 92 1.62 10.44 9.90
C ASN A 92 2.01 11.64 9.02
N SER A 93 1.09 12.26 8.28
CA SER A 93 1.43 13.39 7.40
C SER A 93 1.74 14.70 8.14
N GLY A 94 1.29 14.84 9.39
CA GLY A 94 1.27 16.12 10.10
C GLY A 94 0.13 17.05 9.66
N ALA A 95 -0.67 16.65 8.66
CA ALA A 95 -1.83 17.38 8.14
C ALA A 95 -3.15 16.59 8.34
N ALA A 96 -3.13 15.54 9.15
CA ALA A 96 -4.29 14.68 9.36
C ALA A 96 -5.47 15.44 9.98
N THR A 97 -6.66 15.22 9.43
CA THR A 97 -7.92 15.81 9.89
C THR A 97 -8.68 14.85 10.81
N VAL A 98 -9.73 15.35 11.47
CA VAL A 98 -10.65 14.50 12.26
C VAL A 98 -11.33 13.44 11.39
N LEU A 99 -11.62 13.77 10.13
CA LEU A 99 -12.20 12.82 9.18
C LEU A 99 -11.20 11.71 8.84
N ASP A 100 -9.91 12.02 8.74
CA ASP A 100 -8.87 11.02 8.48
C ASP A 100 -8.75 9.99 9.61
N SER A 101 -8.78 10.45 10.87
CA SER A 101 -8.82 9.55 12.03
C SER A 101 -10.06 8.65 12.04
N SER A 102 -11.22 9.19 11.64
CA SER A 102 -12.45 8.41 11.54
C SER A 102 -12.37 7.36 10.43
N ASN A 103 -11.82 7.73 9.27
CA ASN A 103 -11.60 6.82 8.15
C ASN A 103 -10.58 5.73 8.48
N LEU A 104 -9.49 6.09 9.18
CA LEU A 104 -8.51 5.12 9.69
C LEU A 104 -9.19 4.06 10.56
N ARG A 105 -9.96 4.47 11.59
CA ARG A 105 -10.69 3.52 12.44
C ARG A 105 -11.67 2.67 11.65
N ASN A 106 -12.46 3.27 10.77
CA ASN A 106 -13.50 2.54 10.04
C ASN A 106 -12.90 1.52 9.07
N THR A 107 -11.80 1.86 8.42
CA THR A 107 -11.11 0.95 7.49
C THR A 107 -10.33 -0.13 8.21
N CYS A 108 -9.58 0.21 9.26
CA CYS A 108 -8.64 -0.72 9.92
C CYS A 108 -9.28 -1.56 11.03
N ARG A 109 -10.23 -1.04 11.80
CA ARG A 109 -10.81 -1.75 12.96
C ARG A 109 -11.37 -3.15 12.64
N PRO A 110 -12.10 -3.39 11.54
CA PRO A 110 -12.69 -4.71 11.27
C PRO A 110 -11.66 -5.76 10.81
N MET A 111 -10.39 -5.38 10.61
CA MET A 111 -9.34 -6.29 10.16
C MET A 111 -8.90 -7.28 11.24
N THR A 112 -8.39 -8.42 10.80
CA THR A 112 -7.66 -9.37 11.64
C THR A 112 -6.35 -8.76 12.17
N PRO A 113 -5.77 -9.30 13.27
CA PRO A 113 -4.47 -8.86 13.75
C PRO A 113 -3.36 -8.95 12.68
N ALA A 114 -3.33 -10.02 11.89
CA ALA A 114 -2.34 -10.22 10.84
C ALA A 114 -2.42 -9.15 9.74
N GLU A 115 -3.63 -8.81 9.29
CA GLU A 115 -3.86 -7.74 8.32
C GLU A 115 -3.45 -6.37 8.88
N LYS A 116 -3.74 -6.11 10.15
CA LYS A 116 -3.31 -4.89 10.86
C LYS A 116 -1.78 -4.78 10.90
N ASP A 117 -1.10 -5.88 11.19
CA ASP A 117 0.37 -5.91 11.23
C ASP A 117 0.99 -5.73 9.85
N GLN A 118 0.38 -6.30 8.81
CA GLN A 118 0.78 -6.07 7.42
C GLN A 118 0.57 -4.61 7.02
N ALA A 119 -0.58 -3.99 7.35
CA ALA A 119 -0.84 -2.58 7.07
C ALA A 119 0.19 -1.67 7.77
N ARG A 120 0.55 -1.98 9.03
CA ARG A 120 1.60 -1.27 9.77
C ARG A 120 2.96 -1.39 9.09
N ALA A 121 3.36 -2.59 8.66
CA ALA A 121 4.62 -2.79 7.96
C ALA A 121 4.69 -1.95 6.66
N LEU A 122 3.65 -2.04 5.81
CA LEU A 122 3.57 -1.28 4.57
C LEU A 122 3.59 0.25 4.79
N SER A 123 2.82 0.72 5.79
CA SER A 123 2.78 2.16 6.11
C SER A 123 4.10 2.68 6.66
N SER A 124 4.84 1.87 7.44
CA SER A 124 6.17 2.22 7.94
C SER A 124 7.14 2.50 6.79
N ASP A 125 7.16 1.62 5.79
CA ASP A 125 8.00 1.80 4.60
C ASP A 125 7.60 3.04 3.79
N LEU A 126 6.30 3.26 3.61
CA LEU A 126 5.78 4.44 2.91
C LEU A 126 6.12 5.74 3.66
N VAL A 127 5.92 5.80 4.98
CA VAL A 127 6.24 6.98 5.79
C VAL A 127 7.74 7.28 5.73
N LYS A 128 8.59 6.26 5.81
CA LYS A 128 10.05 6.43 5.64
C LYS A 128 10.40 6.96 4.26
N LYS A 129 9.76 6.46 3.20
CA LYS A 129 10.01 6.89 1.82
C LYS A 129 9.54 8.33 1.57
N ILE A 130 8.34 8.67 2.00
CA ILE A 130 7.65 9.94 1.71
C ILE A 130 8.19 11.06 2.62
N TYR A 131 8.24 10.82 3.94
CA TYR A 131 8.51 11.85 4.95
C TYR A 131 9.93 11.79 5.54
N LYS A 132 10.76 10.83 5.10
CA LYS A 132 12.17 10.67 5.54
C LYS A 132 12.34 10.52 7.06
N ARG A 133 11.35 9.91 7.71
CA ARG A 133 11.36 9.64 9.16
C ARG A 133 10.69 8.31 9.48
N SER A 134 10.92 7.79 10.67
CA SER A 134 10.18 6.63 11.17
C SER A 134 8.70 6.97 11.38
N MET A 135 7.84 5.99 11.16
CA MET A 135 6.42 6.09 11.51
C MET A 135 6.23 6.20 13.02
N ILE A 136 5.30 7.04 13.44
CA ILE A 136 4.82 7.09 14.82
C ILE A 136 3.67 6.09 14.92
N THR A 137 3.83 5.10 15.79
CA THR A 137 2.78 4.10 16.06
C THR A 137 1.59 4.78 16.73
N THR A 138 0.39 4.45 16.28
CA THR A 138 -0.87 4.91 16.85
C THR A 138 -1.70 3.72 17.33
N ASP A 139 -2.48 3.93 18.38
CA ASP A 139 -3.47 3.00 18.94
C ASP A 139 -4.84 3.10 18.24
N GLN A 140 -4.97 3.92 17.20
CA GLN A 140 -6.24 4.16 16.49
C GLN A 140 -6.73 3.01 15.59
N MET A 141 -6.12 1.82 15.66
CA MET A 141 -6.48 0.63 14.87
C MET A 141 -7.22 -0.44 15.65
#